data_AF-A0AAJ7W7G7-F1
#
_entry.id   AF-A0AAJ7W7G7-F1
#
_cell.length_a   1.000
_cell.length_b   1.000
_cell.length_c   1.000
_cell.angle_alpha   90.00
_cell.angle_beta   90.00
_cell.angle_gamma   90.00
#
_symmetry.space_group_name_H-M   'P 1'
#
loop_
_entity.id
_entity.type
_entity.pdbx_description
1 polymer ?
#
loop_
_entity_poly.entity_id
_entity_poly.type
_entity_poly.pdbx_seq_one_letter_code
_entity_poly.pdbx_strand_id
1 'polypeptide(L)'
;MQLSCNITNNTYNESCSKPNATQFCQLIRTNVIEGTTFNFTVGFNMYQNLPTGNCVNVRVLNMTFSESVVHAPACSFNLRTSCMASCRNNPIMNHLLEEVRNGRNVSQTSTYQFHLFLWAAIVSWVGMAVVVSIADAICCALLDFRILGDENRKDYGKQKMWGSIGFGIFGISAGYLIDVFSRGQSQKDYTCIFYIMLIAMILDIIVSFTIKKKNIEYSKGDPSVLWELLSVGKEGRVLVFGWWCIGAGMCTGVVWNFLFWYTEDIATHSEAAWIKTVQGLLTGVQCFLGELPFNFISGAVLRKLGHVNVMSFVLLIYAARFMAYSMVRNLWVFLPLEILHGPTLGLCWPTMVSYADKVAPSGMRATMQGFVGAVFEGVGVSAGSLLCGWLMNVYGGVVTFRIFSIGALIWLAIYWILQLLLQKAKASPIHQGHNHLASYATPDDAILLTMNQELQTY
;
A
#
# COMPACT_ATOMS: atom_id res chain seq x y z
N MET A 1 0.81 -22.48 30.15
CA MET A 1 2.07 -23.24 30.22
C MET A 1 2.24 -23.72 31.65
N GLN A 2 2.58 -24.99 31.88
CA GLN A 2 2.81 -25.48 33.24
C GLN A 2 4.31 -25.39 33.55
N LEU A 3 4.66 -24.66 34.59
CA LEU A 3 6.04 -24.50 35.05
C LEU A 3 6.23 -25.27 36.35
N SER A 4 7.33 -26.00 36.43
CA SER A 4 7.80 -26.76 37.58
C SER A 4 9.13 -26.19 38.05
N CYS A 5 9.12 -25.28 39.02
CA CYS A 5 10.33 -24.57 39.47
C CYS A 5 10.91 -25.17 40.76
N ASN A 6 12.24 -25.15 40.89
CA ASN A 6 12.90 -25.52 42.14
C ASN A 6 12.93 -24.33 43.11
N ILE A 7 12.58 -24.53 44.38
CA ILE A 7 12.55 -23.48 45.39
C ILE A 7 13.82 -23.53 46.24
N THR A 8 14.49 -22.38 46.35
CA THR A 8 15.54 -22.12 47.36
C THR A 8 14.95 -21.35 48.55
N ASN A 9 15.55 -21.45 49.74
CA ASN A 9 15.05 -20.78 50.95
C ASN A 9 14.78 -19.26 50.78
N ASN A 10 15.57 -18.59 49.93
CA ASN A 10 15.35 -17.17 49.59
C ASN A 10 14.07 -16.93 48.78
N THR A 11 13.77 -17.79 47.80
CA THR A 11 12.52 -17.72 47.01
C THR A 11 11.27 -17.97 47.85
N TYR A 12 11.36 -18.83 48.87
CA TYR A 12 10.26 -19.14 49.78
C TYR A 12 9.90 -17.95 50.69
N ASN A 13 10.90 -17.36 51.35
CA ASN A 13 10.69 -16.24 52.28
C ASN A 13 10.11 -14.99 51.59
N GLU A 14 10.56 -14.66 50.38
CA GLU A 14 10.01 -13.54 49.60
C GLU A 14 8.55 -13.79 49.19
N SER A 15 8.25 -14.98 48.65
CA SER A 15 6.90 -15.34 48.18
C SER A 15 5.88 -15.35 49.32
N CYS A 16 6.31 -15.72 50.53
CA CYS A 16 5.51 -15.77 51.74
C CYS A 16 5.34 -14.44 52.49
N SER A 17 6.06 -13.39 52.10
CA SER A 17 6.05 -12.10 52.80
C SER A 17 4.81 -11.24 52.53
N LYS A 18 4.01 -11.57 51.50
CA LYS A 18 2.83 -10.79 51.09
C LYS A 18 1.52 -11.39 51.62
N PRO A 19 0.58 -10.54 52.09
CA PRO A 19 -0.64 -10.97 52.78
C PRO A 19 -1.55 -11.88 51.94
N ASN A 20 -1.58 -11.72 50.60
CA ASN A 20 -2.37 -12.53 49.67
C ASN A 20 -1.78 -13.92 49.35
N ALA A 21 -0.62 -14.28 49.90
CA ALA A 21 0.02 -15.59 49.75
C ALA A 21 0.11 -16.36 51.09
N THR A 22 -0.55 -15.89 52.14
CA THR A 22 -0.47 -16.49 53.49
C THR A 22 -1.07 -17.89 53.57
N GLN A 23 -2.11 -18.20 52.79
CA GLN A 23 -2.65 -19.57 52.65
C GLN A 23 -1.66 -20.54 51.96
N PHE A 24 -0.77 -20.04 51.11
CA PHE A 24 0.23 -20.84 50.38
C PHE A 24 1.35 -21.35 51.31
N CYS A 25 1.71 -20.59 52.34
CA CYS A 25 2.81 -20.95 53.25
C CYS A 25 2.34 -21.79 54.45
N GLN A 26 1.03 -21.85 54.73
CA GLN A 26 0.49 -22.69 55.80
C GLN A 26 0.55 -24.19 55.49
N LEU A 27 0.49 -24.59 54.22
CA LEU A 27 0.61 -25.99 53.79
C LEU A 27 2.01 -26.58 53.98
N ILE A 28 3.04 -25.74 54.13
CA ILE A 28 4.47 -26.15 54.14
C ILE A 28 5.11 -25.79 55.50
N ARG A 29 4.38 -26.03 56.60
CA ARG A 29 4.92 -25.85 57.97
C ARG A 29 5.92 -26.95 58.38
N THR A 30 6.10 -27.97 57.55
CA THR A 30 7.11 -29.02 57.74
C THR A 30 8.29 -28.73 56.83
N ASN A 31 9.38 -28.20 57.42
CA ASN A 31 10.74 -28.05 56.86
C ASN A 31 10.84 -28.21 55.34
N VAL A 32 10.95 -27.09 54.60
CA VAL A 32 11.24 -27.08 53.16
C VAL A 32 12.53 -27.86 52.94
N ILE A 33 12.42 -29.10 52.44
CA ILE A 33 13.54 -29.90 52.01
C ILE A 33 14.05 -29.24 50.72
N GLU A 34 15.32 -28.83 50.71
CA GLU A 34 15.97 -28.31 49.49
C GLU A 34 15.76 -29.32 48.35
N GLY A 35 15.01 -28.93 47.32
CA GLY A 35 14.69 -29.80 46.18
C GLY A 35 13.20 -30.06 45.91
N THR A 36 12.26 -29.50 46.68
CA THR A 36 10.83 -29.58 46.33
C THR A 36 10.52 -28.75 45.09
N THR A 37 10.02 -29.42 44.04
CA THR A 37 9.56 -28.77 42.80
C THR A 37 8.09 -28.38 42.91
N PHE A 38 7.76 -27.14 42.57
CA PHE A 38 6.37 -26.65 42.60
C PHE A 38 5.82 -26.46 41.19
N ASN A 39 4.63 -27.02 40.97
CA ASN A 39 3.91 -26.92 39.72
C ASN A 39 2.90 -25.77 39.79
N PHE A 40 3.04 -24.77 38.94
CA PHE A 40 2.05 -23.70 38.76
C PHE A 40 1.82 -23.43 37.28
N THR A 41 0.63 -22.94 36.95
CA THR A 41 0.30 -22.60 35.56
C THR A 41 0.49 -21.10 35.36
N VAL A 42 1.25 -20.75 34.33
CA VAL A 42 1.48 -19.36 33.92
C VAL A 42 0.67 -19.03 32.67
N GLY A 43 -0.04 -17.91 32.75
CA GLY A 43 -0.58 -17.20 31.59
C GLY A 43 0.46 -16.22 31.02
N PHE A 44 0.69 -16.28 29.72
CA PHE A 44 1.63 -15.41 28.99
C PHE A 44 0.89 -14.57 27.95
N ASN A 45 1.38 -13.37 27.66
CA ASN A 45 0.88 -12.50 26.59
C ASN A 45 2.00 -12.25 25.56
N MET A 46 1.73 -12.54 24.29
CA MET A 46 2.71 -12.55 23.19
C MET A 46 3.28 -11.17 22.85
N TYR A 47 2.53 -10.08 23.06
CA TYR A 47 2.96 -8.74 22.63
C TYR A 47 3.97 -8.04 23.55
N GLN A 48 4.28 -8.61 24.72
CA GLN A 48 5.20 -8.00 25.68
C GLN A 48 6.48 -8.83 25.93
N ASN A 49 6.65 -9.94 25.23
CA ASN A 49 7.78 -10.85 25.45
C ASN A 49 8.84 -10.59 24.37
N LEU A 50 9.93 -9.94 24.75
CA LEU A 50 11.04 -9.63 23.85
C LEU A 50 12.04 -10.80 23.80
N PRO A 51 12.41 -11.30 22.60
CA PRO A 51 13.56 -12.17 22.46
C PRO A 51 14.82 -11.40 22.89
N THR A 52 15.58 -11.96 23.83
CA THR A 52 16.80 -11.35 24.37
C THR A 52 17.96 -12.31 24.12
N GLY A 53 18.55 -12.24 22.93
CA GLY A 53 19.63 -13.15 22.52
C GLY A 53 19.17 -14.62 22.49
N ASN A 54 19.83 -15.48 23.28
CA ASN A 54 19.50 -16.92 23.38
C ASN A 54 18.35 -17.22 24.37
N CYS A 55 17.63 -16.22 24.86
CA CYS A 55 16.60 -16.38 25.89
C CYS A 55 15.32 -15.63 25.53
N VAL A 56 14.16 -16.14 25.96
CA VAL A 56 12.87 -15.44 25.87
C VAL A 56 12.55 -14.86 27.24
N ASN A 57 12.35 -13.54 27.31
CA ASN A 57 11.80 -12.91 28.50
C ASN A 57 10.28 -13.07 28.49
N VAL A 58 9.75 -13.95 29.35
CA VAL A 58 8.31 -14.17 29.50
C VAL A 58 7.80 -13.40 30.71
N ARG A 59 6.94 -12.40 30.48
CA ARG A 59 6.27 -11.68 31.56
C ARG A 59 5.12 -12.52 32.10
N VAL A 60 5.24 -12.94 33.37
CA VAL A 60 4.21 -13.71 34.07
C VAL A 60 3.18 -12.73 34.65
N LEU A 61 1.95 -12.76 34.14
CA LEU A 61 0.86 -11.89 34.61
C LEU A 61 0.05 -12.54 35.72
N ASN A 62 -0.28 -13.83 35.54
CA ASN A 62 -1.16 -14.60 36.40
C ASN A 62 -0.52 -15.96 36.70
N MET A 63 -0.51 -16.35 37.96
CA MET A 63 -0.15 -17.68 38.43
C MET A 63 -1.38 -18.36 39.03
N THR A 64 -1.68 -19.59 38.62
CA THR A 64 -2.70 -20.43 39.27
C THR A 64 -2.04 -21.64 39.91
N PHE A 65 -2.44 -21.89 41.16
CA PHE A 65 -2.04 -23.06 41.94
C PHE A 65 -3.16 -24.11 41.91
N SER A 66 -2.95 -25.25 42.58
CA SER A 66 -3.84 -26.43 42.53
C SER A 66 -5.30 -26.15 42.91
N GLU A 67 -5.55 -25.08 43.64
CA GLU A 67 -6.86 -24.47 43.81
C GLU A 67 -6.93 -23.26 42.88
N SER A 68 -7.94 -23.19 42.03
CA SER A 68 -8.14 -22.30 40.87
C SER A 68 -8.16 -20.78 41.13
N VAL A 69 -7.50 -20.32 42.20
CA VAL A 69 -7.30 -18.92 42.57
C VAL A 69 -6.13 -18.34 41.78
N VAL A 70 -6.37 -17.19 41.15
CA VAL A 70 -5.40 -16.44 40.35
C VAL A 70 -4.63 -15.48 41.25
N HIS A 71 -3.30 -15.57 41.24
CA HIS A 71 -2.42 -14.65 41.94
C HIS A 71 -1.54 -13.86 40.97
N ALA A 72 -1.41 -12.55 41.21
CA ALA A 72 -0.47 -11.69 40.50
C ALA A 72 0.90 -11.76 41.20
N PRO A 73 1.96 -12.26 40.55
CA PRO A 73 3.27 -12.35 41.16
C PRO A 73 3.91 -10.96 41.26
N ALA A 74 4.46 -10.64 42.43
CA ALA A 74 5.16 -9.38 42.65
C ALA A 74 6.38 -9.61 43.52
N CYS A 75 7.57 -9.54 42.92
CA CYS A 75 8.86 -9.70 43.59
C CYS A 75 9.45 -8.35 44.00
N SER A 76 10.11 -8.28 45.16
CA SER A 76 10.78 -7.05 45.62
C SER A 76 12.19 -6.93 45.03
N PHE A 77 12.82 -8.06 44.70
CA PHE A 77 14.13 -8.16 44.04
C PHE A 77 14.13 -9.19 42.90
N ASN A 78 15.13 -9.13 42.03
CA ASN A 78 15.28 -10.07 40.92
C ASN A 78 15.68 -11.46 41.44
N LEU A 79 14.79 -12.44 41.32
CA LEU A 79 15.01 -13.83 41.70
C LEU A 79 15.42 -14.67 40.48
N ARG A 80 16.42 -15.53 40.66
CA ARG A 80 16.88 -16.48 39.63
C ARG A 80 16.67 -17.91 40.10
N THR A 81 15.87 -18.67 39.37
CA THR A 81 15.65 -20.10 39.63
C THR A 81 15.56 -20.91 38.33
N SER A 82 15.85 -22.20 38.41
CA SER A 82 15.72 -23.16 37.31
C SER A 82 14.35 -23.81 37.35
N CYS A 83 13.64 -23.79 36.22
CA CYS A 83 12.30 -24.35 36.08
C CYS A 83 12.22 -25.28 34.88
N MET A 84 11.48 -26.39 35.03
CA MET A 84 11.07 -27.23 33.92
C MET A 84 9.73 -26.75 33.38
N ALA A 85 9.65 -26.59 32.06
CA ALA A 85 8.49 -26.09 31.37
C ALA A 85 7.78 -27.22 30.61
N SER A 86 6.53 -27.50 30.95
CA SER A 86 5.65 -28.38 30.17
C SER A 86 4.64 -27.54 29.38
N CYS A 87 4.79 -27.58 28.06
CA CYS A 87 3.91 -26.91 27.11
C CYS A 87 3.00 -27.96 26.46
N ARG A 88 1.71 -27.98 26.83
CA ARG A 88 0.71 -28.72 26.04
C ARG A 88 0.59 -28.07 24.67
N ASN A 89 1.00 -28.81 23.64
CA ASN A 89 0.95 -28.56 22.20
C ASN A 89 0.36 -27.18 21.82
N ASN A 90 1.13 -26.12 22.04
CA ASN A 90 0.75 -24.77 21.67
C ASN A 90 1.67 -24.31 20.54
N PRO A 91 1.16 -24.17 19.30
CA PRO A 91 1.99 -23.89 18.13
C PRO A 91 2.75 -22.56 18.25
N ILE A 92 2.22 -21.59 19.00
CA ILE A 92 2.81 -20.27 19.20
C ILE A 92 4.10 -20.35 20.05
N MET A 93 4.07 -21.16 21.12
CA MET A 93 5.23 -21.33 22.00
C MET A 93 6.33 -22.14 21.33
N ASN A 94 5.96 -23.18 20.56
CA ASN A 94 6.90 -23.98 19.80
C ASN A 94 7.65 -23.11 18.78
N HIS A 95 6.97 -22.19 18.11
CA HIS A 95 7.59 -21.24 17.19
C HIS A 95 8.60 -20.32 17.89
N LEU A 96 8.23 -19.69 19.02
CA LEU A 96 9.15 -18.82 19.78
C LEU A 96 10.41 -19.57 20.22
N LEU A 97 10.27 -20.83 20.64
CA LEU A 97 11.40 -21.67 21.04
C LEU A 97 12.26 -22.09 19.84
N GLU A 98 11.66 -22.36 18.68
CA GLU A 98 12.39 -22.64 17.44
C GLU A 98 13.16 -21.42 16.93
N GLU A 99 12.58 -20.23 17.02
CA GLU A 99 13.20 -18.97 16.61
C GLU A 99 14.46 -18.66 17.43
N VAL A 100 14.39 -18.84 18.76
CA VAL A 100 15.56 -18.69 19.64
C VAL A 100 16.59 -19.80 19.43
N ARG A 101 16.15 -21.05 19.22
CA ARG A 101 17.04 -22.19 18.96
C ARG A 101 17.83 -22.02 17.65
N ASN A 102 17.23 -21.41 16.63
CA ASN A 102 17.83 -21.25 15.32
C ASN A 102 18.57 -19.90 15.14
N GLY A 103 18.60 -19.02 16.14
CA GLY A 103 19.11 -17.64 16.04
C GLY A 103 20.55 -17.45 15.52
N ARG A 104 21.39 -18.50 15.46
CA ARG A 104 22.73 -18.45 14.84
C ARG A 104 22.79 -18.89 13.37
N ASN A 105 21.87 -19.75 12.91
CA ASN A 105 21.82 -20.21 11.51
C ASN A 105 20.86 -19.38 10.65
N VAL A 106 19.94 -18.64 11.27
CA VAL A 106 18.90 -17.84 10.59
C VAL A 106 19.49 -16.64 9.86
N SER A 107 20.58 -16.01 10.31
CA SER A 107 21.12 -14.83 9.64
C SER A 107 21.62 -15.12 8.21
N GLN A 108 22.22 -16.29 7.97
CA GLN A 108 22.80 -16.63 6.67
C GLN A 108 21.76 -17.18 5.68
N THR A 109 20.83 -18.05 6.14
CA THR A 109 19.72 -18.56 5.32
C THR A 109 18.66 -17.51 5.05
N SER A 110 18.36 -16.62 6.01
CA SER A 110 17.44 -15.49 5.81
C SER A 110 17.98 -14.51 4.76
N THR A 111 19.29 -14.28 4.72
CA THR A 111 19.92 -13.39 3.72
C THR A 111 19.79 -13.96 2.30
N TYR A 112 20.02 -15.26 2.10
CA TYR A 112 19.85 -15.89 0.79
C TYR A 112 18.39 -15.90 0.33
N GLN A 113 17.46 -16.30 1.21
CA GLN A 113 16.03 -16.27 0.91
C GLN A 113 15.53 -14.86 0.58
N PHE A 114 16.01 -13.86 1.31
CA PHE A 114 15.72 -12.45 1.04
C PHE A 114 16.24 -12.01 -0.33
N HIS A 115 17.50 -12.31 -0.68
CA HIS A 115 18.04 -11.93 -1.99
C HIS A 115 17.32 -12.63 -3.14
N LEU A 116 16.96 -13.91 -2.98
CA LEU A 116 16.22 -14.65 -3.98
C LEU A 116 14.81 -14.06 -4.17
N PHE A 117 14.12 -13.73 -3.08
CA PHE A 117 12.84 -13.04 -3.12
C PHE A 117 12.95 -11.66 -3.77
N LEU A 118 13.99 -10.89 -3.42
CA LEU A 118 14.24 -9.56 -3.98
C LEU A 118 14.39 -9.61 -5.50
N TRP A 119 15.24 -10.51 -6.01
CA TRP A 119 15.42 -10.66 -7.45
C TRP A 119 14.15 -11.16 -8.16
N ALA A 120 13.44 -12.12 -7.58
CA ALA A 120 12.17 -12.60 -8.11
C ALA A 120 11.11 -11.48 -8.16
N ALA A 121 11.02 -10.66 -7.11
CA ALA A 121 10.12 -9.52 -7.04
C ALA A 121 10.48 -8.45 -8.08
N ILE A 122 11.77 -8.14 -8.27
CA ILE A 122 12.22 -7.19 -9.30
C ILE A 122 11.81 -7.69 -10.70
N VAL A 123 12.09 -8.95 -11.02
CA VAL A 123 11.71 -9.54 -12.33
C VAL A 123 10.19 -9.52 -12.52
N SER A 124 9.44 -9.86 -11.47
CA SER A 124 7.97 -9.83 -11.50
C SER A 124 7.42 -8.43 -11.74
N TRP A 125 7.94 -7.40 -11.04
CA TRP A 125 7.52 -6.01 -11.21
C TRP A 125 7.88 -5.46 -12.59
N VAL A 126 9.06 -5.77 -13.12
CA VAL A 126 9.43 -5.41 -14.50
C VAL A 126 8.48 -6.05 -15.50
N GLY A 127 8.17 -7.34 -15.34
CA GLY A 127 7.19 -8.03 -16.18
C GLY A 127 5.80 -7.39 -16.11
N MET A 128 5.33 -7.06 -14.90
CA MET A 128 4.03 -6.43 -14.68
C MET A 128 3.95 -5.05 -15.34
N ALA A 129 4.98 -4.21 -15.19
CA ALA A 129 5.03 -2.88 -15.79
C ALA A 129 4.94 -2.93 -17.34
N VAL A 130 5.61 -3.92 -17.95
CA VAL A 130 5.54 -4.15 -19.40
C VAL A 130 4.14 -4.59 -19.82
N VAL A 131 3.53 -5.54 -19.09
CA VAL A 131 2.17 -6.03 -19.38
C VAL A 131 1.16 -4.88 -19.30
N VAL A 132 1.18 -4.07 -18.24
CA VAL A 132 0.26 -2.93 -18.09
C VAL A 132 0.44 -1.90 -19.20
N SER A 133 1.68 -1.54 -19.52
CA SER A 133 1.97 -0.55 -20.56
C SER A 133 1.51 -1.01 -21.94
N ILE A 134 1.77 -2.28 -22.29
CA ILE A 134 1.36 -2.86 -23.57
C ILE A 134 -0.16 -3.05 -23.62
N ALA A 135 -0.79 -3.49 -22.53
CA ALA A 135 -2.23 -3.67 -22.45
C ALA A 135 -2.97 -2.34 -22.62
N ASP A 136 -2.52 -1.27 -21.95
CA ASP A 136 -3.09 0.08 -22.11
C ASP A 136 -2.89 0.59 -23.55
N ALA A 137 -1.71 0.38 -24.15
CA ALA A 137 -1.44 0.76 -25.54
C ALA A 137 -2.30 -0.02 -26.56
N ILE A 138 -2.46 -1.33 -26.39
CA ILE A 138 -3.34 -2.17 -27.22
C ILE A 138 -4.80 -1.73 -27.05
N CYS A 139 -5.23 -1.42 -25.84
CA CYS A 139 -6.57 -0.92 -25.56
C CYS A 139 -6.84 0.39 -26.31
N CYS A 140 -5.93 1.37 -26.20
CA CYS A 140 -6.02 2.63 -26.95
C CYS A 140 -6.05 2.38 -28.46
N ALA A 141 -5.14 1.56 -28.99
CA ALA A 141 -5.07 1.25 -30.42
C ALA A 141 -6.32 0.53 -30.95
N LEU A 142 -6.89 -0.40 -30.19
CA LEU A 142 -8.12 -1.10 -30.56
C LEU A 142 -9.34 -0.19 -30.51
N LEU A 143 -9.37 0.76 -29.57
CA LEU A 143 -10.44 1.76 -29.47
C LEU A 143 -10.35 2.78 -30.61
N ASP A 144 -9.17 3.29 -30.92
CA ASP A 144 -8.93 4.15 -32.09
C ASP A 144 -9.31 3.40 -33.39
N PHE A 145 -8.99 2.11 -33.49
CA PHE A 145 -9.31 1.30 -34.67
C PHE A 145 -10.80 0.97 -34.83
N ARG A 146 -11.51 0.65 -33.74
CA ARG A 146 -12.97 0.40 -33.79
C ARG A 146 -13.76 1.66 -34.12
N ILE A 147 -13.18 2.84 -33.94
CA ILE A 147 -13.90 4.11 -33.86
C ILE A 147 -13.19 5.16 -34.73
N LEU A 148 -13.26 4.99 -36.06
CA LEU A 148 -13.08 6.08 -37.05
C LEU A 148 -14.29 7.05 -37.00
N GLY A 149 -14.66 7.52 -35.81
CA GLY A 149 -15.76 8.44 -35.57
C GLY A 149 -15.52 9.21 -34.28
N ASP A 150 -15.14 10.47 -34.41
CA ASP A 150 -14.59 11.38 -33.38
C ASP A 150 -15.46 11.62 -32.12
N GLU A 151 -16.59 10.93 -31.96
CA GLU A 151 -17.59 11.23 -30.93
C GLU A 151 -17.55 10.36 -29.65
N ASN A 152 -16.79 9.26 -29.61
CA ASN A 152 -16.87 8.28 -28.50
C ASN A 152 -15.54 7.90 -27.80
N ARG A 153 -14.65 8.87 -27.54
CA ARG A 153 -13.51 8.68 -26.59
C ARG A 153 -13.91 8.25 -25.15
N LYS A 154 -15.22 8.14 -24.87
CA LYS A 154 -15.81 7.77 -23.58
C LYS A 154 -15.71 6.27 -23.25
N ASP A 155 -15.28 5.42 -24.18
CA ASP A 155 -15.28 3.97 -23.99
C ASP A 155 -13.98 3.41 -23.38
N TYR A 156 -12.86 4.15 -23.38
CA TYR A 156 -11.63 3.73 -22.68
C TYR A 156 -11.88 3.57 -21.17
N GLY A 157 -12.59 4.52 -20.56
CA GLY A 157 -12.99 4.43 -19.15
C GLY A 157 -13.81 3.17 -18.88
N LYS A 158 -14.75 2.82 -19.77
CA LYS A 158 -15.57 1.60 -19.64
C LYS A 158 -14.75 0.31 -19.77
N GLN A 159 -13.74 0.29 -20.65
CA GLN A 159 -12.84 -0.86 -20.76
C GLN A 159 -11.98 -0.99 -19.49
N LYS A 160 -11.45 0.12 -18.97
CA LYS A 160 -10.62 0.13 -17.76
C LYS A 160 -11.40 -0.29 -16.51
N MET A 161 -12.71 -0.04 -16.46
CA MET A 161 -13.58 -0.50 -15.36
C MET A 161 -13.54 -2.02 -15.15
N TRP A 162 -13.37 -2.82 -16.21
CA TRP A 162 -13.23 -4.28 -16.07
C TRP A 162 -11.96 -4.67 -15.31
N GLY A 163 -10.90 -3.87 -15.39
CA GLY A 163 -9.69 -4.03 -14.58
C GLY A 163 -9.98 -3.86 -13.08
N SER A 164 -10.66 -2.77 -12.71
CA SER A 164 -11.07 -2.53 -11.31
C SER A 164 -12.02 -3.62 -10.78
N ILE A 165 -12.97 -4.10 -11.60
CA ILE A 165 -13.87 -5.21 -11.24
C ILE A 165 -13.04 -6.48 -10.96
N GLY A 166 -12.09 -6.80 -11.83
CA GLY A 166 -11.18 -7.94 -11.64
C GLY A 166 -10.38 -7.82 -10.35
N PHE A 167 -9.74 -6.67 -10.12
CA PHE A 167 -8.93 -6.43 -8.92
C PHE A 167 -9.75 -6.57 -7.62
N GLY A 168 -10.99 -6.07 -7.61
CA GLY A 168 -11.92 -6.24 -6.50
C GLY A 168 -12.33 -7.69 -6.24
N ILE A 169 -12.74 -8.44 -7.27
CA ILE A 169 -13.17 -9.84 -7.12
C ILE A 169 -12.01 -10.73 -6.67
N PHE A 170 -10.86 -10.62 -7.35
CA PHE A 170 -9.69 -11.42 -7.01
C PHE A 170 -9.10 -11.03 -5.64
N GLY A 171 -9.14 -9.75 -5.26
CA GLY A 171 -8.74 -9.29 -3.93
C GLY A 171 -9.58 -9.90 -2.80
N ILE A 172 -10.92 -9.84 -2.90
CA ILE A 172 -11.83 -10.42 -1.90
C ILE A 172 -11.65 -11.94 -1.82
N SER A 173 -11.66 -12.61 -2.97
CA SER A 173 -11.55 -14.07 -3.03
C SER A 173 -10.21 -14.58 -2.50
N ALA A 174 -9.10 -13.94 -2.87
CA ALA A 174 -7.78 -14.30 -2.35
C ALA A 174 -7.70 -14.10 -0.83
N GLY A 175 -8.17 -12.96 -0.31
CA GLY A 175 -8.18 -12.67 1.12
C GLY A 175 -8.95 -13.71 1.94
N TYR A 176 -10.14 -14.08 1.47
CA TYR A 176 -10.96 -15.14 2.08
C TYR A 176 -10.29 -16.51 2.03
N LEU A 177 -9.71 -16.87 0.88
CA LEU A 177 -9.11 -18.18 0.68
C LEU A 177 -7.89 -18.37 1.60
N ILE A 178 -7.04 -17.36 1.73
CA ILE A 178 -5.88 -17.39 2.62
C ILE A 178 -6.32 -17.67 4.06
N ASP A 179 -7.33 -16.95 4.57
CA ASP A 179 -7.78 -17.15 5.95
C ASP A 179 -8.41 -18.52 6.18
N VAL A 180 -9.12 -19.08 5.20
CA VAL A 180 -9.72 -20.42 5.28
C VAL A 180 -8.64 -21.51 5.28
N PHE A 181 -7.68 -21.45 4.35
CA PHE A 181 -6.59 -22.44 4.26
C PHE A 181 -5.60 -22.31 5.42
N SER A 182 -5.49 -21.13 6.03
CA SER A 182 -4.62 -20.88 7.19
C SER A 182 -5.26 -21.25 8.54
N ARG A 183 -6.50 -21.79 8.57
CA ARG A 183 -7.15 -22.14 9.84
C ARG A 183 -6.35 -23.21 10.60
N GLY A 184 -5.92 -22.87 11.82
CA GLY A 184 -5.17 -23.78 12.69
C GLY A 184 -3.66 -23.80 12.46
N GLN A 185 -3.15 -23.02 11.50
CA GLN A 185 -1.72 -22.84 11.27
C GLN A 185 -1.20 -21.58 12.01
N SER A 186 0.06 -21.59 12.44
CA SER A 186 0.70 -20.44 13.11
C SER A 186 1.12 -19.34 12.13
N GLN A 187 1.37 -19.69 10.86
CA GLN A 187 1.64 -18.75 9.78
C GLN A 187 0.53 -18.83 8.74
N LYS A 188 0.28 -17.71 8.05
CA LYS A 188 -0.70 -17.67 6.95
C LYS A 188 -0.14 -18.41 5.73
N ASP A 189 -0.91 -19.33 5.18
CA ASP A 189 -0.59 -20.07 3.97
C ASP A 189 -1.03 -19.28 2.72
N TYR A 190 -0.04 -18.81 1.96
CA TYR A 190 -0.23 -18.04 0.74
C TYR A 190 -0.25 -18.91 -0.53
N THR A 191 -0.11 -20.24 -0.41
CA THR A 191 -0.01 -21.16 -1.57
C THR A 191 -1.21 -21.04 -2.51
N CYS A 192 -2.39 -20.80 -1.96
CA CYS A 192 -3.63 -20.62 -2.72
C CYS A 192 -3.56 -19.47 -3.75
N ILE A 193 -2.81 -18.40 -3.46
CA ILE A 193 -2.65 -17.26 -4.38
C ILE A 193 -1.90 -17.67 -5.65
N PHE A 194 -0.87 -18.49 -5.52
CA PHE A 194 -0.09 -18.94 -6.67
C PHE A 194 -0.92 -19.78 -7.63
N TYR A 195 -1.85 -20.60 -7.13
CA TYR A 195 -2.79 -21.33 -7.97
C TYR A 195 -3.79 -20.42 -8.68
N ILE A 196 -4.35 -19.42 -7.97
CA ILE A 196 -5.23 -18.42 -8.59
C ILE A 196 -4.49 -17.67 -9.70
N MET A 197 -3.26 -17.22 -9.43
CA MET A 197 -2.42 -16.52 -10.38
C MET A 197 -2.11 -17.38 -11.61
N LEU A 198 -1.78 -18.67 -11.42
CA LEU A 198 -1.50 -19.59 -12.52
C LEU A 198 -2.72 -19.76 -13.43
N ILE A 199 -3.91 -19.97 -12.84
CA ILE A 199 -5.15 -20.12 -13.60
C ILE A 199 -5.44 -18.82 -14.38
N ALA A 200 -5.31 -17.66 -13.74
CA ALA A 200 -5.53 -16.36 -14.37
C ALA A 200 -4.55 -16.11 -15.53
N MET A 201 -3.27 -16.45 -15.37
CA MET A 201 -2.26 -16.33 -16.44
C MET A 201 -2.57 -17.23 -17.64
N ILE A 202 -3.03 -18.47 -17.40
CA ILE A 202 -3.42 -19.38 -18.50
C ILE A 202 -4.61 -18.79 -19.27
N LEU A 203 -5.61 -18.26 -18.56
CA LEU A 203 -6.76 -17.60 -19.18
C LEU A 203 -6.34 -16.35 -19.99
N ASP A 204 -5.43 -15.54 -19.45
CA ASP A 204 -4.88 -14.37 -20.13
C ASP A 204 -4.16 -14.73 -21.43
N ILE A 205 -3.36 -15.81 -21.42
CA ILE A 205 -2.70 -16.35 -22.62
C ILE A 205 -3.74 -16.80 -23.65
N ILE A 206 -4.77 -17.54 -23.23
CA ILE A 206 -5.84 -18.01 -24.13
C ILE A 206 -6.55 -16.82 -24.78
N VAL A 207 -6.93 -15.80 -23.99
CA VAL A 207 -7.59 -14.59 -24.50
C VAL A 207 -6.67 -13.84 -25.45
N SER A 208 -5.38 -13.69 -25.12
CA SER A 208 -4.39 -13.03 -25.96
C SER A 208 -4.27 -13.66 -27.35
N PHE A 209 -4.37 -14.99 -27.46
CA PHE A 209 -4.38 -15.68 -28.76
C PHE A 209 -5.64 -15.41 -29.60
N THR A 210 -6.75 -15.03 -28.98
CA THR A 210 -8.01 -14.74 -29.70
C THR A 210 -8.07 -13.31 -30.26
N ILE A 211 -7.17 -12.41 -29.83
CA ILE A 211 -7.16 -11.01 -30.28
C ILE A 211 -6.59 -10.95 -31.70
N LYS A 212 -7.46 -10.61 -32.67
CA LYS A 212 -7.04 -10.37 -34.06
C LYS A 212 -6.20 -9.11 -34.16
N LYS A 213 -4.91 -9.27 -34.44
CA LYS A 213 -4.00 -8.15 -34.76
C LYS A 213 -4.23 -7.70 -36.20
N LYS A 214 -4.53 -6.42 -36.42
CA LYS A 214 -4.34 -5.78 -37.73
C LYS A 214 -2.99 -5.06 -37.73
N ASN A 215 -2.22 -5.22 -38.79
CA ASN A 215 -0.94 -4.54 -38.94
C ASN A 215 -1.19 -3.03 -38.94
N ILE A 216 -0.66 -2.35 -37.94
CA ILE A 216 -0.58 -0.89 -37.91
C ILE A 216 0.53 -0.53 -38.91
N GLU A 217 0.18 0.19 -39.98
CA GLU A 217 1.18 0.72 -40.90
C GLU A 217 2.05 1.73 -40.16
N TYR A 218 3.32 1.36 -39.99
CA TYR A 218 4.32 2.22 -39.37
C TYR A 218 4.71 3.30 -40.38
N SER A 219 4.31 4.54 -40.14
CA SER A 219 4.74 5.66 -40.98
C SER A 219 6.25 5.86 -40.79
N LYS A 220 7.03 5.52 -41.81
CA LYS A 220 8.49 5.76 -41.84
C LYS A 220 8.74 7.25 -42.01
N GLY A 221 8.94 7.98 -40.91
CA GLY A 221 9.29 9.39 -41.01
C GLY A 221 9.39 10.17 -39.69
N ASP A 222 8.96 9.63 -38.56
CA ASP A 222 8.97 10.40 -37.31
C ASP A 222 10.39 10.60 -36.77
N PRO A 223 10.74 11.82 -36.32
CA PRO A 223 11.99 12.10 -35.60
C PRO A 223 12.17 11.16 -34.41
N SER A 224 13.39 11.06 -33.87
CA SER A 224 13.63 10.23 -32.69
C SER A 224 12.72 10.68 -31.55
N VAL A 225 11.71 9.87 -31.24
CA VAL A 225 10.66 10.07 -30.22
C VAL A 225 11.21 10.60 -28.89
N LEU A 226 12.44 10.23 -28.54
CA LEU A 226 13.11 10.66 -27.32
C LEU A 226 13.47 12.15 -27.29
N TRP A 227 13.87 12.74 -28.42
CA TRP A 227 14.32 14.13 -28.50
C TRP A 227 13.15 15.11 -28.42
N GLU A 228 12.04 14.76 -29.07
CA GLU A 228 10.78 15.50 -28.97
C GLU A 228 10.17 15.36 -27.57
N LEU A 229 10.27 14.18 -26.93
CA LEU A 229 9.88 14.04 -25.53
C LEU A 229 10.72 14.94 -24.62
N LEU A 230 12.03 15.04 -24.85
CA LEU A 230 12.95 15.91 -24.10
C LEU A 230 12.70 17.40 -24.36
N SER A 231 12.26 17.80 -25.56
CA SER A 231 11.92 19.19 -25.83
C SER A 231 10.62 19.59 -25.12
N VAL A 232 9.63 18.71 -25.13
CA VAL A 232 8.34 18.90 -24.43
C VAL A 232 8.50 18.84 -22.91
N GLY A 233 9.38 17.95 -22.43
CA GLY A 233 9.72 17.85 -21.01
C GLY A 233 10.36 19.11 -20.43
N LYS A 234 10.86 20.03 -21.28
CA LYS A 234 11.37 21.35 -20.85
C LYS A 234 10.29 22.42 -20.76
N GLU A 235 9.07 22.16 -21.24
CA GLU A 235 7.97 23.10 -21.08
C GLU A 235 7.56 23.21 -19.61
N GLY A 236 7.41 24.44 -19.13
CA GLY A 236 7.03 24.70 -17.73
C GLY A 236 5.74 23.99 -17.31
N ARG A 237 4.75 23.86 -18.22
CA ARG A 237 3.49 23.14 -17.94
C ARG A 237 3.70 21.64 -17.71
N VAL A 238 4.57 21.01 -18.50
CA VAL A 238 4.89 19.58 -18.39
C VAL A 238 5.70 19.31 -17.13
N LEU A 239 6.61 20.20 -16.76
CA LEU A 239 7.36 20.11 -15.50
C LEU A 239 6.46 20.23 -14.27
N VAL A 240 5.53 21.18 -14.24
CA VAL A 240 4.58 21.34 -13.13
C VAL A 240 3.62 20.15 -13.04
N PHE A 241 3.21 19.60 -14.18
CA PHE A 241 2.45 18.37 -14.22
C PHE A 241 3.26 17.16 -13.73
N GLY A 242 4.51 17.01 -14.15
CA GLY A 242 5.41 15.98 -13.65
C GLY A 242 5.62 16.06 -12.14
N TRP A 243 5.76 17.28 -11.60
CA TRP A 243 5.82 17.51 -10.14
C TRP A 243 4.57 17.03 -9.40
N TRP A 244 3.40 17.27 -9.98
CA TRP A 244 2.14 16.75 -9.45
C TRP A 244 2.09 15.21 -9.51
N CYS A 245 2.49 14.61 -10.63
CA CYS A 245 2.56 13.15 -10.79
C CYS A 245 3.48 12.50 -9.76
N ILE A 246 4.63 13.10 -9.44
CA ILE A 246 5.52 12.61 -8.39
C ILE A 246 4.80 12.63 -7.04
N GLY A 247 4.16 13.74 -6.67
CA GLY A 247 3.47 13.84 -5.38
C GLY A 247 2.29 12.87 -5.24
N ALA A 248 1.47 12.76 -6.29
CA ALA A 248 0.36 11.81 -6.33
C ALA A 248 0.88 10.35 -6.30
N GLY A 249 1.96 10.06 -7.01
CA GLY A 249 2.62 8.75 -7.02
C GLY A 249 3.21 8.39 -5.66
N MET A 250 3.87 9.34 -4.98
CA MET A 250 4.37 9.14 -3.62
C MET A 250 3.24 8.75 -2.66
N CYS A 251 2.11 9.48 -2.70
CA CYS A 251 0.96 9.16 -1.87
C CYS A 251 0.35 7.80 -2.22
N THR A 252 0.25 7.49 -3.52
CA THR A 252 -0.26 6.19 -3.99
C THR A 252 0.61 5.03 -3.49
N GLY A 253 1.94 5.17 -3.56
CA GLY A 253 2.88 4.15 -3.12
C GLY A 253 2.78 3.81 -1.64
N VAL A 254 2.50 4.80 -0.79
CA VAL A 254 2.21 4.58 0.64
C VAL A 254 0.99 3.66 0.79
N VAL A 255 -0.08 3.94 0.07
CA VAL A 255 -1.33 3.17 0.16
C VAL A 255 -1.12 1.75 -0.38
N TRP A 256 -0.49 1.59 -1.54
CA TRP A 256 -0.33 0.28 -2.17
C TRP A 256 0.56 -0.67 -1.37
N ASN A 257 1.65 -0.17 -0.78
CA ASN A 257 2.64 -1.03 -0.12
C ASN A 257 2.43 -1.14 1.39
N PHE A 258 1.94 -0.09 2.06
CA PHE A 258 1.97 -0.01 3.52
C PHE A 258 0.57 -0.06 4.17
N LEU A 259 -0.53 0.10 3.44
CA LEU A 259 -1.87 0.05 4.03
C LEU A 259 -2.19 -1.32 4.65
N PHE A 260 -1.87 -2.41 3.96
CA PHE A 260 -2.09 -3.76 4.47
C PHE A 260 -1.20 -4.05 5.69
N TRP A 261 0.05 -3.62 5.65
CA TRP A 261 0.93 -3.77 6.79
C TRP A 261 0.43 -2.95 8.00
N TYR A 262 0.00 -1.72 7.80
CA TYR A 262 -0.54 -0.88 8.87
C TYR A 262 -1.83 -1.43 9.48
N THR A 263 -2.69 -2.06 8.67
CA THR A 263 -3.90 -2.71 9.21
C THR A 263 -3.57 -3.94 10.06
N GLU A 264 -2.47 -4.65 9.76
CA GLU A 264 -1.95 -5.74 10.61
C GLU A 264 -1.40 -5.22 11.94
N ASP A 265 -0.70 -4.08 11.94
CA ASP A 265 -0.18 -3.46 13.17
C ASP A 265 -1.30 -2.99 14.12
N ILE A 266 -2.46 -2.60 13.59
CA ILE A 266 -3.61 -2.13 14.38
C ILE A 266 -4.53 -3.28 14.81
N ALA A 267 -4.51 -4.40 14.10
CA ALA A 267 -5.44 -5.50 14.33
C ALA A 267 -5.35 -6.04 15.76
N THR A 268 -6.51 -6.14 16.43
CA THR A 268 -6.59 -6.77 17.75
C THR A 268 -6.54 -8.30 17.65
N HIS A 269 -6.19 -8.99 18.74
CA HIS A 269 -6.09 -10.46 18.78
C HIS A 269 -7.31 -11.21 18.21
N SER A 270 -8.51 -10.68 18.40
CA SER A 270 -9.76 -11.25 17.88
C SER A 270 -9.93 -11.07 16.37
N GLU A 271 -9.36 -10.00 15.80
CA GLU A 271 -9.49 -9.61 14.40
C GLU A 271 -8.35 -10.20 13.54
N ALA A 272 -7.22 -10.56 14.15
CA ALA A 272 -6.06 -11.16 13.50
C ALA A 272 -6.38 -12.49 12.77
N ALA A 273 -7.41 -13.22 13.22
CA ALA A 273 -7.83 -14.46 12.57
C ALA A 273 -8.32 -14.24 11.13
N TRP A 274 -9.03 -13.13 10.89
CA TRP A 274 -9.69 -12.80 9.63
C TRP A 274 -9.08 -11.59 8.92
N ILE A 275 -7.85 -11.23 9.28
CA ILE A 275 -7.18 -10.02 8.81
C ILE A 275 -7.03 -9.98 7.29
N LYS A 276 -6.76 -11.12 6.63
CA LYS A 276 -6.58 -11.17 5.17
C LYS A 276 -7.90 -11.01 4.43
N THR A 277 -8.98 -11.54 4.99
CA THR A 277 -10.34 -11.34 4.49
C THR A 277 -10.71 -9.87 4.59
N VAL A 278 -10.37 -9.20 5.70
CA VAL A 278 -10.60 -7.76 5.85
C VAL A 278 -9.78 -6.95 4.84
N GLN A 279 -8.51 -7.29 4.62
CA GLN A 279 -7.69 -6.66 3.57
C GLN A 279 -8.29 -6.87 2.17
N GLY A 280 -8.80 -8.06 1.87
CA GLY A 280 -9.52 -8.34 0.62
C GLY A 280 -10.82 -7.53 0.49
N LEU A 281 -11.57 -7.36 1.58
CA LEU A 281 -12.75 -6.50 1.64
C LEU A 281 -12.38 -5.02 1.44
N LEU A 282 -11.26 -4.55 2.00
CA LEU A 282 -10.74 -3.20 1.75
C LEU A 282 -10.52 -2.99 0.24
N THR A 283 -9.81 -3.91 -0.42
CA THR A 283 -9.62 -3.88 -1.89
C THR A 283 -10.95 -3.87 -2.63
N GLY A 284 -11.90 -4.69 -2.20
CA GLY A 284 -13.26 -4.71 -2.74
C GLY A 284 -13.95 -3.34 -2.67
N VAL A 285 -13.92 -2.70 -1.50
CA VAL A 285 -14.51 -1.37 -1.30
C VAL A 285 -13.79 -0.31 -2.15
N GLN A 286 -12.45 -0.35 -2.19
CA GLN A 286 -11.65 0.55 -3.03
C GLN A 286 -12.10 0.47 -4.49
N CYS A 287 -12.25 -0.72 -5.05
CA CYS A 287 -12.63 -0.90 -6.44
C CYS A 287 -14.11 -0.59 -6.70
N PHE A 288 -15.03 -1.22 -5.95
CA PHE A 288 -16.46 -1.15 -6.25
C PHE A 288 -17.12 0.16 -5.83
N LEU A 289 -16.76 0.70 -4.66
CA LEU A 289 -17.37 1.91 -4.12
C LEU A 289 -16.50 3.16 -4.36
N GLY A 290 -15.18 2.98 -4.47
CA GLY A 290 -14.24 4.05 -4.79
C GLY A 290 -14.06 4.23 -6.30
N GLU A 291 -13.30 3.35 -6.95
CA GLU A 291 -12.83 3.57 -8.32
C GLU A 291 -13.97 3.58 -9.34
N LEU A 292 -14.89 2.62 -9.32
CA LEU A 292 -15.91 2.49 -10.37
C LEU A 292 -16.81 3.74 -10.51
N PRO A 293 -17.42 4.28 -9.43
CA PRO A 293 -18.27 5.46 -9.55
C PRO A 293 -17.48 6.69 -10.00
N PHE A 294 -16.29 6.90 -9.43
CA PHE A 294 -15.45 8.06 -9.72
C PHE A 294 -14.85 8.03 -11.13
N ASN A 295 -14.46 6.87 -11.62
CA ASN A 295 -14.04 6.68 -13.01
C ASN A 295 -15.19 7.01 -13.99
N PHE A 296 -16.43 6.59 -13.68
CA PHE A 296 -17.59 6.87 -14.53
C PHE A 296 -17.93 8.37 -14.62
N ILE A 297 -17.87 9.09 -13.50
CA ILE A 297 -18.17 10.53 -13.47
C ILE A 297 -16.97 11.43 -13.82
N SER A 298 -15.76 10.86 -13.91
CA SER A 298 -14.49 11.60 -14.07
C SER A 298 -14.52 12.59 -15.24
N GLY A 299 -15.07 12.21 -16.39
CA GLY A 299 -15.19 13.10 -17.56
C GLY A 299 -16.10 14.30 -17.32
N ALA A 300 -17.19 14.13 -16.56
CA ALA A 300 -18.07 15.24 -16.20
C ALA A 300 -17.41 16.18 -15.19
N VAL A 301 -16.70 15.61 -14.20
CA VAL A 301 -15.95 16.37 -13.19
C VAL A 301 -14.82 17.17 -13.83
N LEU A 302 -14.04 16.55 -14.71
CA LEU A 302 -12.95 17.21 -15.43
C LEU A 302 -13.43 18.36 -16.32
N ARG A 303 -14.56 18.18 -17.01
CA ARG A 303 -15.16 19.25 -17.83
C ARG A 303 -15.70 20.41 -16.99
N LYS A 304 -16.22 20.15 -15.78
CA LYS A 304 -16.81 21.18 -14.93
C LYS A 304 -15.78 21.93 -14.08
N LEU A 305 -14.81 21.22 -13.51
CA LEU A 305 -13.82 21.79 -12.60
C LEU A 305 -12.50 22.15 -13.28
N GLY A 306 -12.18 21.52 -14.42
CA GLY A 306 -10.90 21.65 -15.09
C GLY A 306 -9.80 20.79 -14.46
N HIS A 307 -8.79 20.41 -15.25
CA HIS A 307 -7.73 19.49 -14.83
C HIS A 307 -6.93 20.00 -13.61
N VAL A 308 -6.55 21.27 -13.58
CA VAL A 308 -5.71 21.86 -12.51
C VAL A 308 -6.41 21.83 -11.15
N ASN A 309 -7.71 22.11 -11.13
CA ASN A 309 -8.50 22.08 -9.89
C ASN A 309 -8.74 20.64 -9.42
N VAL A 310 -8.98 19.70 -10.35
CA VAL A 310 -9.10 18.28 -10.00
C VAL A 310 -7.77 17.72 -9.46
N MET A 311 -6.64 18.08 -10.07
CA MET A 311 -5.30 17.74 -9.57
C MET A 311 -5.09 18.22 -8.13
N SER A 312 -5.52 19.45 -7.83
CA SER A 312 -5.45 20.03 -6.49
C SER A 312 -6.37 19.30 -5.50
N PHE A 313 -7.59 18.99 -5.93
CA PHE A 313 -8.57 18.24 -5.15
C PHE A 313 -8.07 16.85 -4.77
N VAL A 314 -7.44 16.12 -5.69
CA VAL A 314 -6.85 14.80 -5.44
C VAL A 314 -5.84 14.85 -4.30
N LEU A 315 -4.89 15.79 -4.33
CA LEU A 315 -3.87 15.94 -3.27
C LEU A 315 -4.48 16.33 -1.92
N LEU A 316 -5.53 17.17 -1.94
CA LEU A 316 -6.26 17.53 -0.72
C LEU A 316 -6.94 16.30 -0.09
N ILE A 317 -7.58 15.46 -0.91
CA ILE A 317 -8.20 14.23 -0.40
C ILE A 317 -7.15 13.23 0.09
N TYR A 318 -5.98 13.13 -0.55
CA TYR A 318 -4.87 12.34 -0.01
C TYR A 318 -4.47 12.82 1.40
N ALA A 319 -4.33 14.13 1.61
CA ALA A 319 -4.01 14.67 2.92
C ALA A 319 -5.08 14.31 3.97
N ALA A 320 -6.36 14.46 3.63
CA ALA A 320 -7.47 14.09 4.49
C ALA A 320 -7.50 12.58 4.80
N ARG A 321 -7.28 11.74 3.78
CA ARG A 321 -7.24 10.28 3.88
C ARG A 321 -6.12 9.81 4.82
N PHE A 322 -4.91 10.33 4.66
CA PHE A 322 -3.80 10.00 5.57
C PHE A 322 -4.02 10.50 7.00
N MET A 323 -4.60 11.68 7.16
CA MET A 323 -4.96 12.17 8.50
C MET A 323 -5.96 11.22 9.16
N ALA A 324 -6.98 10.79 8.41
CA ALA A 324 -7.98 9.84 8.88
C ALA A 324 -7.34 8.49 9.29
N TYR A 325 -6.43 7.91 8.47
CA TYR A 325 -5.70 6.69 8.85
C TYR A 325 -4.93 6.82 10.17
N SER A 326 -4.40 8.00 10.48
CA SER A 326 -3.70 8.22 11.76
C SER A 326 -4.62 8.29 12.98
N MET A 327 -5.93 8.48 12.77
CA MET A 327 -6.94 8.60 13.83
C MET A 327 -7.70 7.30 14.06
N VAL A 328 -7.69 6.38 13.09
CA VAL A 328 -8.43 5.12 13.19
C VAL A 328 -7.74 4.17 14.16
N ARG A 329 -8.54 3.62 15.09
CA ARG A 329 -8.13 2.57 16.04
C ARG A 329 -8.87 1.26 15.84
N ASN A 330 -9.98 1.29 15.10
CA ASN A 330 -10.83 0.13 14.85
C ASN A 330 -10.72 -0.26 13.38
N LEU A 331 -10.43 -1.53 13.12
CA LEU A 331 -10.17 -2.04 11.78
C LEU A 331 -11.36 -1.86 10.82
N TRP A 332 -12.59 -1.99 11.31
CA TRP A 332 -13.80 -1.88 10.50
C TRP A 332 -14.06 -0.47 9.97
N VAL A 333 -13.50 0.56 10.64
CA VAL A 333 -13.61 1.96 10.20
C VAL A 333 -12.74 2.22 8.95
N PHE A 334 -11.75 1.38 8.66
CA PHE A 334 -11.01 1.48 7.39
C PHE A 334 -11.92 1.23 6.19
N LEU A 335 -12.89 0.32 6.27
CA LEU A 335 -13.78 0.00 5.15
C LEU A 335 -14.50 1.23 4.58
N PRO A 336 -15.30 2.01 5.35
CA PRO A 336 -15.94 3.20 4.81
C PRO A 336 -14.93 4.29 4.42
N LEU A 337 -13.76 4.34 5.07
CA LEU A 337 -12.69 5.29 4.72
C LEU A 337 -12.10 4.97 3.34
N GLU A 338 -12.05 3.69 2.94
CA GLU A 338 -11.58 3.29 1.60
C GLU A 338 -12.43 3.81 0.45
N ILE A 339 -13.64 4.35 0.69
CA ILE A 339 -14.38 5.07 -0.35
C ILE A 339 -13.59 6.30 -0.83
N LEU A 340 -12.76 6.91 0.02
CA LEU A 340 -11.83 7.98 -0.36
C LEU A 340 -10.77 7.52 -1.37
N HIS A 341 -10.60 6.22 -1.58
CA HIS A 341 -9.79 5.70 -2.68
C HIS A 341 -10.29 6.20 -4.05
N GLY A 342 -11.61 6.32 -4.22
CA GLY A 342 -12.25 6.79 -5.45
C GLY A 342 -11.73 8.14 -5.93
N PRO A 343 -11.83 9.23 -5.16
CA PRO A 343 -11.25 10.50 -5.57
C PRO A 343 -9.71 10.46 -5.64
N THR A 344 -9.01 9.69 -4.79
CA THR A 344 -7.54 9.68 -4.81
C THR A 344 -6.91 8.92 -5.98
N LEU A 345 -7.55 7.87 -6.50
CA LEU A 345 -7.06 7.07 -7.62
C LEU A 345 -8.01 7.13 -8.82
N GLY A 346 -9.31 6.88 -8.59
CA GLY A 346 -10.34 6.91 -9.63
C GLY A 346 -10.56 8.28 -10.29
N LEU A 347 -10.20 9.40 -9.66
CA LEU A 347 -10.07 10.68 -10.38
C LEU A 347 -8.64 10.98 -10.82
N CYS A 348 -7.64 10.59 -10.02
CA CYS A 348 -6.23 10.86 -10.32
C CYS A 348 -5.78 10.25 -11.64
N TRP A 349 -6.07 8.95 -11.86
CA TRP A 349 -5.62 8.26 -13.06
C TRP A 349 -6.25 8.82 -14.35
N PRO A 350 -7.59 9.00 -14.46
CA PRO A 350 -8.18 9.64 -15.64
C PRO A 350 -7.70 11.07 -15.86
N THR A 351 -7.49 11.83 -14.77
CA THR A 351 -6.95 13.20 -14.85
C THR A 351 -5.54 13.20 -15.43
N MET A 352 -4.68 12.30 -14.96
CA MET A 352 -3.31 12.13 -15.42
C MET A 352 -3.27 11.75 -16.91
N VAL A 353 -4.03 10.74 -17.33
CA VAL A 353 -4.09 10.29 -18.73
C VAL A 353 -4.66 11.39 -19.65
N SER A 354 -5.74 12.06 -19.23
CA SER A 354 -6.37 13.11 -20.02
C SER A 354 -5.48 14.35 -20.14
N TYR A 355 -4.77 14.73 -19.08
CA TYR A 355 -3.84 15.86 -19.13
C TYR A 355 -2.60 15.52 -19.95
N ALA A 356 -2.06 14.30 -19.82
CA ALA A 356 -0.97 13.81 -20.65
C ALA A 356 -1.31 13.87 -22.15
N ASP A 357 -2.52 13.46 -22.54
CA ASP A 357 -3.01 13.58 -23.93
C ASP A 357 -3.09 15.04 -24.39
N LYS A 358 -3.49 15.95 -23.50
CA LYS A 358 -3.60 17.39 -23.78
C LYS A 358 -2.26 18.09 -23.97
N VAL A 359 -1.20 17.63 -23.31
CA VAL A 359 0.16 18.20 -23.41
C VAL A 359 1.05 17.44 -24.40
N ALA A 360 0.59 16.32 -24.94
CA ALA A 360 1.34 15.55 -25.92
C ALA A 360 1.41 16.29 -27.28
N PRO A 361 2.58 16.33 -27.92
CA PRO A 361 2.69 16.70 -29.33
C PRO A 361 1.85 15.79 -30.22
N SER A 362 1.45 16.32 -31.38
CA SER A 362 0.81 15.55 -32.44
C SER A 362 1.63 14.30 -32.77
N GLY A 363 1.02 13.11 -32.66
CA GLY A 363 1.69 11.83 -32.92
C GLY A 363 2.40 11.17 -31.71
N MET A 364 2.56 11.86 -30.58
CA MET A 364 3.34 11.37 -29.43
C MET A 364 2.49 10.95 -28.20
N ARG A 365 1.16 10.77 -28.35
CA ARG A 365 0.24 10.50 -27.23
C ARG A 365 0.64 9.29 -26.38
N ALA A 366 0.93 8.16 -27.03
CA ALA A 366 1.32 6.93 -26.34
C ALA A 366 2.65 7.08 -25.57
N THR A 367 3.64 7.75 -26.18
CA THR A 367 4.92 8.03 -25.53
C THR A 367 4.75 8.95 -24.32
N MET A 368 3.91 9.99 -24.42
CA MET A 368 3.65 10.90 -23.31
C MET A 368 2.97 10.17 -22.15
N GLN A 369 2.03 9.27 -22.42
CA GLN A 369 1.42 8.43 -21.39
C GLN A 369 2.46 7.51 -20.71
N GLY A 370 3.35 6.88 -21.48
CA GLY A 370 4.44 6.06 -20.94
C GLY A 370 5.41 6.88 -20.07
N PHE A 371 5.78 8.08 -20.51
CA PHE A 371 6.63 9.00 -19.74
C PHE A 371 5.98 9.41 -18.42
N VAL A 372 4.71 9.80 -18.46
CA VAL A 372 3.97 10.21 -17.26
C VAL A 372 3.77 9.03 -16.30
N GLY A 373 3.51 7.83 -16.82
CA GLY A 373 3.49 6.59 -16.03
C GLY A 373 4.84 6.32 -15.34
N ALA A 374 5.95 6.51 -16.06
CA ALA A 374 7.29 6.37 -15.49
C ALA A 374 7.59 7.41 -14.39
N VAL A 375 7.09 8.64 -14.53
CA VAL A 375 7.22 9.67 -13.48
C VAL A 375 6.36 9.33 -12.26
N PHE A 376 5.11 8.91 -12.47
CA PHE A 376 4.16 8.60 -11.41
C PHE A 376 4.54 7.33 -10.63
N GLU A 377 4.69 6.19 -11.31
CA GLU A 377 5.03 4.91 -10.66
C GLU A 377 6.54 4.77 -10.43
N GLY A 378 7.35 5.06 -11.44
CA GLY A 378 8.80 4.87 -11.36
C GLY A 378 9.44 5.79 -10.32
N VAL A 379 9.23 7.10 -10.41
CA VAL A 379 9.81 8.07 -9.46
C VAL A 379 8.93 8.25 -8.23
N GLY A 380 7.63 8.55 -8.43
CA GLY A 380 6.70 8.86 -7.35
C GLY A 380 6.50 7.70 -6.38
N VAL A 381 5.92 6.59 -6.84
CA VAL A 381 5.61 5.42 -5.98
C VAL A 381 6.86 4.88 -5.29
N SER A 382 7.99 4.79 -6.00
CA SER A 382 9.27 4.33 -5.42
C SER A 382 9.78 5.25 -4.31
N ALA A 383 9.81 6.58 -4.54
CA ALA A 383 10.26 7.54 -3.54
C ALA A 383 9.35 7.56 -2.32
N GLY A 384 8.02 7.51 -2.53
CA GLY A 384 7.04 7.44 -1.45
C GLY A 384 7.18 6.16 -0.62
N SER A 385 7.41 5.02 -1.29
CA SER A 385 7.55 3.74 -0.62
C SER A 385 8.83 3.64 0.20
N LEU A 386 9.95 4.13 -0.33
CA LEU A 386 11.22 4.18 0.40
C LEU A 386 11.13 5.09 1.63
N LEU A 387 10.57 6.30 1.45
CA LEU A 387 10.40 7.25 2.54
C LEU A 387 9.45 6.71 3.62
N CYS A 388 8.34 6.09 3.22
CA CYS A 388 7.38 5.49 4.14
C CYS A 388 7.97 4.32 4.92
N GLY A 389 8.67 3.40 4.25
CA GLY A 389 9.33 2.28 4.93
C GLY A 389 10.33 2.75 5.98
N TRP A 390 11.12 3.78 5.65
CA TRP A 390 12.05 4.38 6.62
C TRP A 390 11.32 5.06 7.79
N LEU A 391 10.29 5.87 7.52
CA LEU A 391 9.52 6.56 8.55
C LEU A 391 8.76 5.59 9.47
N MET A 392 8.15 4.54 8.93
CA MET A 392 7.43 3.54 9.73
C MET A 392 8.39 2.77 10.64
N ASN A 393 9.61 2.47 10.18
CA ASN A 393 10.61 1.80 11.02
C ASN A 393 11.09 2.68 12.19
N VAL A 394 11.25 4.00 11.98
CA VAL A 394 11.80 4.91 13.00
C VAL A 394 10.72 5.46 13.94
N TYR A 395 9.57 5.86 13.39
CA TYR A 395 8.53 6.61 14.11
C TYR A 395 7.19 5.86 14.25
N GLY A 396 7.05 4.69 13.61
CA GLY A 396 5.80 3.91 13.57
C GLY A 396 4.77 4.46 12.58
N GLY A 397 3.69 3.69 12.38
CA GLY A 397 2.67 4.00 11.37
C GLY A 397 1.91 5.31 11.61
N VAL A 398 1.41 5.55 12.83
CA VAL A 398 0.56 6.73 13.14
C VAL A 398 1.27 8.05 12.81
N VAL A 399 2.53 8.19 13.21
CA VAL A 399 3.33 9.40 12.96
C VAL A 399 3.64 9.52 11.46
N THR A 400 3.96 8.40 10.81
CA THR A 400 4.23 8.37 9.36
C THR A 400 3.05 8.89 8.55
N PHE A 401 1.82 8.43 8.81
CA PHE A 401 0.64 8.92 8.10
C PHE A 401 0.36 10.42 8.34
N ARG A 402 0.66 10.95 9.52
CA ARG A 402 0.56 12.40 9.78
C ARG A 402 1.60 13.20 8.99
N ILE A 403 2.84 12.69 8.90
CA ILE A 403 3.89 13.31 8.09
C ILE A 403 3.48 13.33 6.62
N PHE A 404 2.95 12.23 6.08
CA PHE A 404 2.46 12.19 4.69
C PHE A 404 1.24 13.10 4.47
N SER A 405 0.36 13.24 5.46
CA SER A 405 -0.78 14.17 5.39
C SER A 405 -0.31 15.63 5.26
N ILE A 406 0.61 16.07 6.14
CA ILE A 406 1.20 17.41 6.09
C ILE A 406 2.03 17.57 4.80
N GLY A 407 2.79 16.55 4.42
CA GLY A 407 3.58 16.51 3.20
C GLY A 407 2.74 16.71 1.94
N ALA A 408 1.57 16.06 1.86
CA ALA A 408 0.63 16.24 0.75
C ALA A 408 0.07 17.67 0.67
N LEU A 409 -0.22 18.32 1.81
CA LEU A 409 -0.64 19.73 1.83
C LEU A 409 0.49 20.69 1.41
N ILE A 410 1.73 20.42 1.84
CA ILE A 410 2.90 21.19 1.40
C ILE A 410 3.11 21.01 -0.11
N TRP A 411 3.00 19.78 -0.61
CA TRP A 411 3.14 19.48 -2.04
C TRP A 411 2.06 20.18 -2.87
N LEU A 412 0.82 20.19 -2.39
CA LEU A 412 -0.29 20.94 -2.96
C LEU A 412 -0.01 22.45 -3.00
N ALA A 413 0.49 23.02 -1.90
CA ALA A 413 0.83 24.44 -1.84
C ALA A 413 1.93 24.80 -2.86
N ILE A 414 2.98 23.98 -2.96
CA ILE A 414 4.04 24.16 -3.96
C ILE A 414 3.48 24.05 -5.38
N TYR A 415 2.68 23.03 -5.66
CA TYR A 415 2.02 22.86 -6.96
C TYR A 415 1.19 24.09 -7.34
N TRP A 416 0.38 24.61 -6.41
CA TRP A 416 -0.44 25.78 -6.66
C TRP A 416 0.40 27.04 -6.91
N ILE A 417 1.46 27.25 -6.14
CA ILE A 417 2.40 28.37 -6.35
C ILE A 417 3.04 28.26 -7.74
N LEU A 418 3.49 27.07 -8.15
CA LEU A 418 4.06 26.84 -9.48
C LEU A 418 3.05 27.14 -10.59
N GLN A 419 1.78 26.72 -10.42
CA GLN A 419 0.71 27.05 -11.37
C GLN A 419 0.46 28.55 -11.47
N LEU A 420 0.42 29.28 -10.34
CA LEU A 420 0.28 30.73 -10.33
C LEU A 420 1.45 31.44 -10.99
N LEU A 421 2.68 30.96 -10.79
CA LEU A 421 3.88 31.50 -11.44
C LEU A 421 3.83 31.29 -12.96
N LEU A 422 3.39 30.12 -13.42
CA LEU A 422 3.19 29.86 -14.85
C LEU A 422 2.12 30.77 -15.46
N GLN A 423 1.01 30.98 -14.76
CA GLN A 423 -0.04 31.91 -15.21
C GLN A 423 0.48 33.35 -15.31
N LYS A 424 1.24 33.82 -14.30
CA LYS A 424 1.86 35.16 -14.32
C LYS A 424 2.89 35.32 -15.43
N ALA A 425 3.76 34.33 -15.63
CA ALA A 425 4.76 34.35 -16.70
C ALA A 425 4.12 34.42 -18.09
N LYS A 426 2.96 33.78 -18.28
CA LYS A 426 2.18 33.87 -19.52
C LYS A 426 1.43 35.21 -19.65
N ALA A 427 1.00 35.80 -18.53
CA ALA A 427 0.31 37.10 -18.48
C ALA A 427 1.26 38.31 -18.64
N SER A 428 2.58 38.11 -18.56
CA SER A 428 3.59 39.12 -18.90
C SER A 428 4.12 38.91 -20.33
N PRO A 429 3.48 39.45 -21.38
CA PRO A 429 4.08 39.47 -22.71
C PRO A 429 5.16 40.57 -22.74
N ILE A 430 6.31 40.32 -22.12
CA ILE A 430 7.48 41.17 -22.29
C ILE A 430 8.09 40.83 -23.66
N HIS A 431 7.81 41.68 -24.64
CA HIS A 431 8.67 41.99 -25.79
C HIS A 431 9.48 40.81 -26.37
N GLN A 432 8.81 39.83 -26.99
CA GLN A 432 9.44 39.10 -28.09
C GLN A 432 8.88 39.65 -29.40
N GLY A 433 9.58 40.67 -29.91
CA GLY A 433 9.46 41.09 -31.29
C GLY A 433 9.86 39.93 -32.19
N HIS A 434 8.86 39.22 -32.70
CA HIS A 434 8.94 38.55 -34.00
C HIS A 434 7.61 38.79 -34.71
N ASN A 435 7.48 40.02 -35.23
CA ASN A 435 6.74 40.21 -36.47
C ASN A 435 7.49 39.41 -37.52
N HIS A 436 6.94 38.28 -37.94
CA HIS A 436 7.03 37.67 -39.28
C HIS A 436 6.69 36.20 -39.16
N LEU A 437 5.39 35.89 -39.29
CA LEU A 437 4.83 34.74 -39.99
C LEU A 437 3.32 34.81 -39.81
N ALA A 438 2.67 35.62 -40.65
CA ALA A 438 1.23 35.48 -40.87
C ALA A 438 1.02 34.10 -41.51
N SER A 439 0.56 33.13 -40.72
CA SER A 439 0.11 31.85 -41.24
C SER A 439 -1.30 32.04 -41.79
N TYR A 440 -1.46 31.86 -43.10
CA TYR A 440 -2.78 31.83 -43.74
C TYR A 440 -3.48 30.54 -43.32
N ALA A 441 -4.44 30.66 -42.41
CA ALA A 441 -5.39 29.60 -42.07
C ALA A 441 -6.64 29.76 -42.96
N THR A 442 -7.24 28.64 -43.35
CA THR A 442 -8.56 28.68 -44.01
C THR A 442 -9.63 29.20 -43.03
N PRO A 443 -10.77 29.76 -43.49
CA PRO A 443 -11.78 30.35 -42.60
C PRO A 443 -12.25 29.40 -41.49
N ASP A 444 -12.33 28.09 -41.77
CA ASP A 444 -12.73 27.07 -40.81
C ASP A 444 -11.68 26.84 -39.72
N ASP A 445 -10.40 26.87 -40.08
CA ASP A 445 -9.28 26.78 -39.13
C ASP A 445 -9.19 28.02 -38.23
N ALA A 446 -9.54 29.20 -38.75
CA ALA A 446 -9.59 30.45 -37.99
C ALA A 446 -10.73 30.44 -36.95
N ILE A 447 -11.87 29.83 -37.27
CA ILE A 447 -12.98 29.64 -36.33
C ILE A 447 -12.58 28.64 -35.23
N LEU A 448 -11.88 27.56 -35.59
CA LEU A 448 -11.39 26.59 -34.61
C LEU A 448 -10.35 27.20 -33.65
N LEU A 449 -9.44 28.03 -34.17
CA LEU A 449 -8.41 28.72 -33.38
C LEU A 449 -8.99 29.74 -32.40
N THR A 450 -10.03 30.48 -32.81
CA THR A 450 -10.73 31.44 -31.94
C THR A 450 -11.56 30.74 -30.86
N MET A 451 -12.23 29.63 -31.18
CA MET A 451 -12.89 28.80 -30.17
C MET A 451 -11.91 28.20 -29.16
N ASN A 452 -10.69 27.82 -29.60
CA ASN A 452 -9.66 27.26 -28.72
C ASN A 452 -9.01 28.33 -27.82
N GLN A 453 -9.01 29.61 -28.23
CA GLN A 453 -8.60 30.73 -27.38
C GLN A 453 -9.63 31.05 -26.30
N GLU A 454 -10.93 31.02 -26.61
CA GLU A 454 -11.97 31.22 -25.58
C GLU A 454 -11.99 30.10 -24.53
N LEU A 455 -11.62 28.87 -24.91
CA LEU A 455 -11.43 27.73 -24.00
C LEU A 455 -10.17 27.82 -23.12
N GLN A 456 -9.24 28.74 -23.39
CA GLN A 456 -8.09 29.01 -22.51
C GLN A 456 -8.37 30.11 -21.47
N THR A 457 -9.51 30.79 -21.56
CA THR A 457 -9.90 31.89 -20.67
C THR A 457 -10.94 31.54 -19.59
N TYR A 458 -11.31 30.26 -19.45
CA TYR A 458 -12.20 29.79 -18.37
C TYR A 458 -11.61 28.65 -17.55
#